data_AF-B8H6G7-F1
#
_entry.id   AF-B8H6G7-F1
#
_cell.length_a   1.000
_cell.length_b   1.000
_cell.length_c   1.000
_cell.angle_alpha   90.00
_cell.angle_beta   90.00
_cell.angle_gamma   90.00
#
_symmetry.space_group_name_H-M   'P 1'
#
loop_
_entity.id
_entity.type
_entity.pdbx_description
1 polymer ?
#
loop_
_entity_poly.entity_id
_entity_poly.type
_entity_poly.pdbx_seq_one_letter_code
_entity_poly.pdbx_strand_id
1 'polypeptide(L)'
;MTQSIRASTTETQDTSPENAAWFRYVLGQYPTGVTLITAATDDDEPVGMVVGTFSSVSLDPALVAFMPDVRSTSWPKIRDTGSFCANVLTAGQQDVCRAFSRKAEDRFTANQWGDTPSGSPRLEGAAAWIDCDIEDVIRSGDHDIVIGRVKALGVGSSRELPLLFLRGGYGSFTIPSIISPATALTRHVKAADAARPVIEALADALKLEVLVSGVVDDSVVVLTAAGVDSSPGGSPSRVGVSFGLAAPLAPLYVAWAGEAAEKRWIDNARVVVGEVDATLAHAELEQVRSLGYAVSVDVGAAAEFERIVYVPSDTAAPDLSGVLPLLIERAASSGPAALDDPAGVTSLHAPVFDSEGQVAVTLTLNGFPGNESLTRLEECRDSLLGAARSITDAIGGNPPPQTP
;
A
#
# COMPACT_ATOMS: atom_id res chain seq x y z
N MET A 1 -10.50 -10.04 -14.06
CA MET A 1 -9.85 -9.75 -15.36
C MET A 1 -9.85 -8.25 -15.54
N THR A 2 -8.71 -7.62 -15.30
CA THR A 2 -8.53 -6.17 -15.43
C THR A 2 -8.26 -5.87 -16.90
N GLN A 3 -9.25 -5.37 -17.64
CA GLN A 3 -9.01 -4.86 -18.99
C GLN A 3 -8.71 -3.37 -18.89
N SER A 4 -7.43 -3.04 -19.04
CA SER A 4 -6.96 -1.66 -19.22
C SER A 4 -7.40 -1.19 -20.61
N ILE A 5 -8.29 -0.22 -20.67
CA ILE A 5 -8.58 0.49 -21.91
C ILE A 5 -7.43 1.50 -22.10
N ARG A 6 -6.57 1.25 -23.08
CA ARG A 6 -5.51 2.19 -23.46
C ARG A 6 -6.14 3.53 -23.81
N ALA A 7 -5.64 4.61 -23.21
CA ALA A 7 -5.85 5.96 -23.72
C ALA A 7 -5.05 6.10 -25.04
N SER A 8 -5.58 5.56 -26.13
CA SER A 8 -5.06 5.79 -27.47
C SER A 8 -5.93 6.82 -28.16
N THR A 9 -5.32 7.95 -28.49
CA THR A 9 -5.83 8.95 -29.43
C THR A 9 -6.30 8.30 -30.74
N THR A 10 -7.49 8.71 -31.19
CA THR A 10 -8.03 8.61 -32.59
C THR A 10 -8.93 7.43 -33.01
N GLU A 11 -9.62 6.74 -32.10
CA GLU A 11 -10.83 5.96 -32.44
C GLU A 11 -12.01 6.45 -31.59
N THR A 12 -13.14 6.76 -32.21
CA THR A 12 -14.40 7.06 -31.52
C THR A 12 -14.82 5.85 -30.71
N GLN A 13 -14.54 5.88 -29.41
CA GLN A 13 -14.93 4.86 -28.46
C GLN A 13 -16.46 4.71 -28.48
N ASP A 14 -16.97 3.50 -28.67
CA ASP A 14 -18.41 3.23 -28.63
C ASP A 14 -18.93 3.44 -27.19
N THR A 15 -19.62 4.55 -26.98
CA THR A 15 -20.18 4.95 -25.67
C THR A 15 -21.61 4.47 -25.46
N SER A 16 -22.11 3.57 -26.31
CA SER A 16 -23.46 3.03 -26.20
C SER A 16 -23.63 2.23 -24.90
N PRO A 17 -24.85 2.21 -24.32
CA PRO A 17 -25.13 1.37 -23.15
C PRO A 17 -25.04 -0.13 -23.45
N GLU A 18 -25.16 -0.54 -24.71
CA GLU A 18 -25.01 -1.93 -25.17
C GLU A 18 -23.55 -2.39 -25.15
N ASN A 19 -22.58 -1.46 -25.18
CA ASN A 19 -21.17 -1.78 -25.01
C ASN A 19 -20.86 -2.12 -23.54
N ALA A 20 -20.84 -3.42 -23.22
CA ALA A 20 -20.58 -3.92 -21.87
C ALA A 20 -19.26 -3.44 -21.25
N ALA A 21 -18.22 -3.19 -22.06
CA ALA A 21 -16.95 -2.66 -21.55
C ALA A 21 -17.08 -1.20 -21.11
N TRP A 22 -17.76 -0.37 -21.91
CA TRP A 22 -18.04 1.01 -21.58
C TRP A 22 -18.98 1.14 -20.38
N PHE A 23 -20.07 0.36 -20.37
CA PHE A 23 -21.02 0.33 -19.26
C PHE A 23 -20.34 0.02 -17.92
N ARG A 24 -19.49 -1.01 -17.89
CA ARG A 24 -18.70 -1.36 -16.68
C ARG A 24 -17.68 -0.29 -16.30
N TYR A 25 -17.05 0.35 -17.29
CA TYR A 25 -16.09 1.43 -17.03
C TYR A 25 -16.75 2.64 -16.37
N VAL A 26 -17.92 3.05 -16.87
CA VAL A 26 -18.70 4.18 -16.35
C VAL A 26 -19.26 3.84 -14.96
N LEU A 27 -19.88 2.68 -14.79
CA LEU A 27 -20.40 2.27 -13.47
C LEU A 27 -19.30 2.03 -12.44
N GLY A 28 -18.10 1.66 -12.88
CA GLY A 28 -16.92 1.55 -12.02
C GLY A 28 -16.47 2.86 -11.39
N GLN A 29 -17.03 4.02 -11.78
CA GLN A 29 -16.78 5.31 -11.14
C GLN A 29 -17.60 5.51 -9.86
N TYR A 30 -18.66 4.72 -9.65
CA TYR A 30 -19.48 4.78 -8.43
C TYR A 30 -18.89 3.82 -7.39
N PRO A 31 -18.29 4.31 -6.29
CA PRO A 31 -17.67 3.46 -5.30
C PRO A 31 -18.73 2.65 -4.56
N THR A 32 -18.38 1.41 -4.22
CA THR A 32 -19.22 0.57 -3.36
C THR A 32 -18.45 0.04 -2.17
N GLY A 33 -19.16 -0.23 -1.08
CA GLY A 33 -18.61 -1.08 -0.03
C GLY A 33 -18.56 -2.54 -0.50
N VAL A 34 -17.74 -3.36 0.16
CA VAL A 34 -17.67 -4.79 -0.10
C VAL A 34 -18.35 -5.55 1.04
N THR A 35 -19.32 -6.40 0.70
CA THR A 35 -20.10 -7.18 1.67
C THR A 35 -20.01 -8.66 1.34
N LEU A 36 -19.77 -9.49 2.35
CA LEU A 36 -19.88 -10.94 2.25
C LEU A 36 -21.25 -11.38 2.75
N ILE A 37 -22.08 -11.89 1.83
CA ILE A 37 -23.35 -12.52 2.15
C ILE A 37 -23.09 -13.97 2.53
N THR A 38 -23.70 -14.42 3.63
CA THR A 38 -23.53 -15.76 4.17
C THR A 38 -24.87 -16.34 4.61
N ALA A 39 -25.00 -17.65 4.56
CA ALA A 39 -26.12 -18.40 5.12
C ALA A 39 -25.63 -19.78 5.58
N ALA A 40 -26.38 -20.43 6.46
CA ALA A 40 -26.20 -21.84 6.82
C ALA A 40 -27.30 -22.66 6.14
N THR A 41 -26.92 -23.73 5.42
CA THR A 41 -27.90 -24.65 4.83
C THR A 41 -28.56 -25.54 5.91
N ASP A 42 -29.58 -26.30 5.54
CA ASP A 42 -30.24 -27.26 6.44
C ASP A 42 -29.30 -28.32 7.04
N ASP A 43 -28.15 -28.57 6.40
CA ASP A 43 -27.09 -29.49 6.87
C ASP A 43 -26.00 -28.76 7.69
N ASP A 44 -26.26 -27.52 8.14
CA ASP A 44 -25.30 -26.61 8.78
C ASP A 44 -24.04 -26.32 7.92
N GLU A 45 -24.12 -26.50 6.59
CA GLU A 45 -23.02 -26.19 5.68
C GLU A 45 -23.00 -24.67 5.41
N PRO A 46 -21.88 -23.97 5.71
CA PRO A 46 -21.81 -22.54 5.46
C PRO A 46 -21.64 -22.25 3.97
N VAL A 47 -22.47 -21.35 3.44
CA VAL A 47 -22.39 -20.86 2.06
C VAL A 47 -22.24 -19.35 2.05
N GLY A 48 -21.49 -18.82 1.08
CA GLY A 48 -21.34 -17.37 0.96
C GLY A 48 -20.98 -16.88 -0.43
N MET A 49 -21.19 -15.57 -0.63
CA MET A 49 -20.81 -14.85 -1.83
C MET A 49 -20.50 -13.38 -1.51
N VAL A 50 -19.50 -12.83 -2.21
CA VAL A 50 -19.18 -11.41 -2.10
C VAL A 50 -20.04 -10.61 -3.07
N VAL A 51 -20.56 -9.48 -2.58
CA VAL A 51 -21.33 -8.52 -3.37
C VAL A 51 -20.82 -7.11 -3.12
N GLY A 52 -20.81 -6.30 -4.19
CA GLY A 52 -20.67 -4.84 -4.10
C GLY A 52 -22.00 -4.10 -4.18
N THR A 53 -23.13 -4.83 -4.28
CA THR A 53 -24.47 -4.28 -4.54
C THR A 53 -25.30 -4.06 -3.28
N PHE A 54 -24.74 -4.31 -2.09
CA PHE A 54 -25.46 -4.19 -0.83
C PHE A 54 -25.87 -2.75 -0.55
N SER A 55 -27.11 -2.53 -0.10
CA SER A 55 -27.65 -1.20 0.20
C SER A 55 -28.77 -1.23 1.23
N SER A 56 -28.93 -0.16 2.00
CA SER A 56 -30.11 0.07 2.84
C SER A 56 -31.31 0.47 1.98
N VAL A 57 -32.49 -0.07 2.26
CA VAL A 57 -33.71 0.17 1.48
C VAL A 57 -34.75 0.98 2.26
N SER A 58 -35.02 0.59 3.51
CA SER A 58 -36.09 1.20 4.31
C SER A 58 -35.73 1.20 5.80
N LEU A 59 -36.27 2.18 6.53
CA LEU A 59 -36.19 2.24 7.99
C LEU A 59 -37.41 1.61 8.67
N ASP A 60 -38.61 1.74 8.08
CA ASP A 60 -39.85 1.14 8.62
C ASP A 60 -40.71 0.52 7.49
N PRO A 61 -40.74 -0.81 7.36
CA PRO A 61 -39.91 -1.77 8.11
C PRO A 61 -38.43 -1.63 7.76
N ALA A 62 -37.54 -2.11 8.65
CA ALA A 62 -36.09 -2.11 8.41
C ALA A 62 -35.74 -3.12 7.29
N LEU A 63 -35.35 -2.60 6.11
CA LEU A 63 -35.05 -3.39 4.92
C LEU A 63 -33.67 -3.06 4.35
N VAL A 64 -33.01 -4.09 3.84
CA VAL A 64 -31.77 -4.00 3.04
C VAL A 64 -31.94 -4.76 1.73
N ALA A 65 -31.04 -4.55 0.77
CA ALA A 65 -31.04 -5.31 -0.46
C ALA A 65 -29.63 -5.63 -0.96
N PHE A 66 -29.53 -6.69 -1.76
CA PHE A 66 -28.38 -6.98 -2.60
C PHE A 66 -28.84 -7.62 -3.92
N MET A 67 -27.97 -7.61 -4.92
CA MET A 67 -28.28 -8.11 -6.25
C MET A 67 -27.29 -9.20 -6.67
N PRO A 68 -27.62 -10.50 -6.51
CA PRO A 68 -26.79 -11.59 -6.99
C PRO A 68 -27.00 -11.86 -8.49
N ASP A 69 -25.92 -12.24 -9.18
CA ASP A 69 -26.01 -12.78 -10.55
C ASP A 69 -26.78 -14.10 -10.51
N VAL A 70 -27.70 -14.26 -11.44
CA VAL A 70 -28.61 -15.41 -11.55
C VAL A 70 -27.90 -16.69 -11.96
N ARG A 71 -26.65 -16.58 -12.45
CA ARG A 71 -25.73 -17.68 -12.75
C ARG A 71 -24.84 -18.05 -11.56
N SER A 72 -24.97 -17.36 -10.42
CA SER A 72 -24.24 -17.67 -9.19
C SER A 72 -24.54 -19.09 -8.72
N THR A 73 -23.50 -19.82 -8.32
CA THR A 73 -23.65 -21.15 -7.71
C THR A 73 -23.98 -21.09 -6.22
N SER A 74 -23.69 -19.96 -5.55
CA SER A 74 -23.98 -19.76 -4.13
C SER A 74 -25.40 -19.23 -3.90
N TRP A 75 -25.93 -18.43 -4.84
CA TRP A 75 -27.22 -17.76 -4.66
C TRP A 75 -28.39 -18.72 -4.45
N PRO A 76 -28.60 -19.77 -5.27
CA PRO A 76 -29.69 -20.71 -5.05
C PRO A 76 -29.64 -21.33 -3.65
N LYS A 77 -28.44 -21.71 -3.19
CA LYS A 77 -28.23 -22.28 -1.85
C LYS A 77 -28.64 -21.29 -0.75
N ILE A 78 -28.20 -20.03 -0.84
CA ILE A 78 -28.56 -18.97 0.14
C ILE A 78 -30.06 -18.71 0.12
N ARG A 79 -30.66 -18.57 -1.07
CA ARG A 79 -32.09 -18.32 -1.24
C ARG A 79 -32.93 -19.40 -0.56
N ASP A 80 -32.55 -20.66 -0.74
CA ASP A 80 -33.32 -21.80 -0.24
C ASP A 80 -33.29 -21.88 1.31
N THR A 81 -32.32 -21.26 1.98
CA THR A 81 -32.29 -21.13 3.46
C THR A 81 -33.31 -20.13 4.01
N GLY A 82 -33.81 -19.21 3.18
CA GLY A 82 -34.74 -18.16 3.60
C GLY A 82 -34.15 -17.05 4.48
N SER A 83 -32.86 -17.10 4.83
CA SER A 83 -32.19 -16.07 5.65
C SER A 83 -30.75 -15.83 5.19
N PHE A 84 -30.16 -14.72 5.63
CA PHE A 84 -28.75 -14.43 5.36
C PHE A 84 -28.18 -13.45 6.38
N CYS A 85 -26.87 -13.52 6.58
CA CYS A 85 -26.08 -12.47 7.22
C CYS A 85 -25.23 -11.73 6.19
N ALA A 86 -25.35 -10.40 6.16
CA ALA A 86 -24.49 -9.49 5.41
C ALA A 86 -23.34 -8.99 6.30
N ASN A 87 -22.12 -9.40 5.98
CA ASN A 87 -20.90 -9.01 6.70
C ASN A 87 -20.16 -7.92 5.91
N VAL A 88 -20.12 -6.69 6.42
CA VAL A 88 -19.43 -5.56 5.79
C VAL A 88 -17.94 -5.70 6.05
N LEU A 89 -17.13 -5.89 5.01
CA LEU A 89 -15.69 -6.17 5.15
C LEU A 89 -14.88 -4.92 5.50
N THR A 90 -13.80 -5.08 6.26
CA THR A 90 -12.81 -4.01 6.51
C THR A 90 -11.71 -4.00 5.46
N ALA A 91 -10.97 -2.89 5.36
CA ALA A 91 -9.84 -2.75 4.44
C ALA A 91 -8.80 -3.88 4.56
N GLY A 92 -8.54 -4.38 5.78
CA GLY A 92 -7.65 -5.51 6.03
C GLY A 92 -8.15 -6.87 5.51
N GLN A 93 -9.45 -7.01 5.20
CA GLN A 93 -10.09 -8.26 4.79
C GLN A 93 -10.18 -8.44 3.26
N GLN A 94 -9.25 -7.85 2.51
CA GLN A 94 -9.18 -8.00 1.05
C GLN A 94 -8.94 -9.47 0.63
N ASP A 95 -8.17 -10.21 1.43
CA ASP A 95 -7.91 -11.63 1.27
C ASP A 95 -9.18 -12.48 1.40
N VAL A 96 -10.05 -12.18 2.36
CA VAL A 96 -11.39 -12.79 2.50
C VAL A 96 -12.18 -12.60 1.21
N CYS A 97 -12.23 -11.38 0.70
CA CYS A 97 -12.91 -11.06 -0.55
C CYS A 97 -12.39 -11.91 -1.74
N ARG A 98 -11.06 -12.06 -1.84
CA ARG A 98 -10.42 -12.87 -2.89
C ARG A 98 -10.70 -14.36 -2.72
N ALA A 99 -10.70 -14.87 -1.49
CA ALA A 99 -11.01 -16.27 -1.21
C ALA A 99 -12.44 -16.60 -1.67
N PHE A 100 -13.41 -15.75 -1.34
CA PHE A 100 -14.81 -15.93 -1.73
C PHE A 100 -15.10 -15.71 -3.22
N SER A 101 -14.17 -15.10 -3.96
CA SER A 101 -14.26 -14.92 -5.42
C SER A 101 -13.67 -16.09 -6.24
N ARG A 102 -12.98 -17.05 -5.61
CA ARG A 102 -12.33 -18.21 -6.30
C ARG A 102 -13.00 -19.51 -5.89
N LYS A 103 -13.00 -20.54 -6.76
CA LYS A 103 -13.43 -21.91 -6.39
C LYS A 103 -12.39 -22.57 -5.46
N ALA A 104 -12.39 -22.22 -4.18
CA ALA A 104 -11.55 -22.84 -3.15
C ALA A 104 -12.40 -23.65 -2.17
N GLU A 105 -11.89 -24.81 -1.73
CA GLU A 105 -12.53 -25.72 -0.76
C GLU A 105 -12.39 -25.22 0.70
N ASP A 106 -11.52 -24.23 0.95
CA ASP A 106 -11.04 -23.87 2.30
C ASP A 106 -11.43 -22.44 2.76
N ARG A 107 -12.57 -21.92 2.30
CA ARG A 107 -12.92 -20.48 2.49
C ARG A 107 -13.41 -20.13 3.89
N PHE A 108 -14.07 -21.07 4.54
CA PHE A 108 -14.66 -20.88 5.86
C PHE A 108 -13.73 -21.31 7.01
N THR A 109 -12.72 -22.13 6.73
CA THR A 109 -11.74 -22.62 7.73
C THR A 109 -10.67 -21.59 8.06
N ALA A 110 -10.33 -20.69 7.13
CA ALA A 110 -9.30 -19.67 7.30
C ALA A 110 -9.72 -18.47 8.16
N ASN A 111 -10.99 -18.38 8.56
CA ASN A 111 -11.56 -17.23 9.27
C ASN A 111 -12.26 -17.67 10.55
N GLN A 112 -12.40 -16.75 11.50
CA GLN A 112 -13.18 -16.95 12.71
C GLN A 112 -14.62 -16.49 12.49
N TRP A 113 -15.57 -17.29 12.96
CA TRP A 113 -17.00 -17.08 12.76
C TRP A 113 -17.73 -17.19 14.08
N GLY A 114 -18.75 -16.36 14.27
CA GLY A 114 -19.79 -16.56 15.26
C GLY A 114 -21.15 -16.72 14.59
N ASP A 115 -22.19 -16.92 15.39
CA ASP A 115 -23.54 -17.09 14.87
C ASP A 115 -24.35 -15.80 14.95
N THR A 116 -25.34 -15.70 14.07
CA THR A 116 -26.43 -14.73 14.16
C THR A 116 -27.71 -15.39 14.68
N PRO A 117 -28.75 -14.62 15.09
CA PRO A 117 -30.04 -15.20 15.48
C PRO A 117 -30.68 -16.13 14.43
N SER A 118 -30.45 -15.91 13.13
CA SER A 118 -30.89 -16.81 12.06
C SER A 118 -30.05 -18.09 11.91
N GLY A 119 -28.90 -18.19 12.58
CA GLY A 119 -27.91 -19.24 12.35
C GLY A 119 -26.95 -18.94 11.19
N SER A 120 -27.11 -17.82 10.49
CA SER A 120 -26.19 -17.42 9.42
C SER A 120 -24.79 -17.07 9.96
N PRO A 121 -23.69 -17.48 9.31
CA PRO A 121 -22.33 -17.18 9.76
C PRO A 121 -22.01 -15.68 9.84
N ARG A 122 -21.56 -15.22 11.01
CA ARG A 122 -21.06 -13.87 11.23
C ARG A 122 -19.54 -13.87 11.23
N LEU A 123 -18.93 -13.16 10.28
CA LEU A 123 -17.48 -13.02 10.18
C LEU A 123 -16.95 -12.16 11.34
N GLU A 124 -16.01 -12.69 12.12
CA GLU A 124 -15.31 -11.89 13.11
C GLU A 124 -14.39 -10.85 12.45
N GLY A 125 -14.30 -9.67 13.06
CA GLY A 125 -13.51 -8.57 12.52
C GLY A 125 -14.14 -7.81 11.34
N ALA A 126 -15.33 -8.21 10.86
CA ALA A 126 -16.11 -7.39 9.93
C ALA A 126 -16.40 -6.00 10.53
N ALA A 127 -16.57 -4.97 9.69
CA ALA A 127 -16.92 -3.61 10.14
C ALA A 127 -18.32 -3.56 10.75
N ALA A 128 -19.26 -4.32 10.17
CA ALA A 128 -20.63 -4.46 10.64
C ALA A 128 -21.22 -5.79 10.15
N TRP A 129 -22.29 -6.23 10.79
CA TRP A 129 -23.07 -7.40 10.38
C TRP A 129 -24.56 -7.10 10.46
N ILE A 130 -25.33 -7.65 9.52
CA ILE A 130 -26.77 -7.45 9.39
C ILE A 130 -27.43 -8.80 9.10
N ASP A 131 -28.17 -9.32 10.07
CA ASP A 131 -28.91 -10.58 9.99
C ASP A 131 -30.33 -10.34 9.47
N CYS A 132 -30.75 -11.11 8.47
CA CYS A 132 -31.97 -10.86 7.70
C CYS A 132 -32.75 -12.13 7.36
N ASP A 133 -34.08 -12.02 7.36
CA ASP A 133 -34.96 -12.95 6.63
C ASP A 133 -35.11 -12.46 5.19
N ILE A 134 -35.16 -13.35 4.20
CA ILE A 134 -35.48 -12.99 2.81
C ILE A 134 -36.97 -12.64 2.73
N GLU A 135 -37.26 -11.38 2.47
CA GLU A 135 -38.62 -10.84 2.37
C GLU A 135 -39.18 -11.00 0.96
N ASP A 136 -38.39 -10.66 -0.06
CA ASP A 136 -38.81 -10.71 -1.47
C ASP A 136 -37.61 -10.93 -2.41
N VAL A 137 -37.89 -11.49 -3.58
CA VAL A 137 -36.90 -11.73 -4.64
C VAL A 137 -37.52 -11.33 -5.98
N ILE A 138 -37.01 -10.24 -6.55
CA ILE A 138 -37.53 -9.67 -7.79
C ILE A 138 -36.55 -9.94 -8.92
N ARG A 139 -36.99 -10.65 -9.97
CA ARG A 139 -36.16 -10.88 -11.15
C ARG A 139 -35.95 -9.58 -11.94
N SER A 140 -34.70 -9.17 -12.15
CA SER A 140 -34.36 -7.93 -12.87
C SER A 140 -33.21 -8.15 -13.86
N GLY A 141 -33.55 -8.70 -15.03
CA GLY A 141 -32.57 -8.95 -16.10
C GLY A 141 -31.69 -10.17 -15.81
N ASP A 142 -30.38 -9.97 -15.74
CA ASP A 142 -29.37 -10.98 -15.41
C ASP A 142 -29.05 -11.05 -13.91
N HIS A 143 -29.71 -10.24 -13.08
CA HIS A 143 -29.63 -10.26 -11.62
C HIS A 143 -31.01 -10.45 -10.99
N ASP A 144 -31.04 -11.00 -9.77
CA ASP A 144 -32.19 -10.87 -8.88
C ASP A 144 -31.98 -9.66 -7.96
N ILE A 145 -33.05 -9.02 -7.51
CA ILE A 145 -33.02 -8.04 -6.42
C ILE A 145 -33.60 -8.72 -5.19
N VAL A 146 -32.74 -8.96 -4.20
CA VAL A 146 -33.12 -9.65 -2.96
C VAL A 146 -33.37 -8.60 -1.90
N ILE A 147 -34.57 -8.58 -1.34
CA ILE A 147 -34.95 -7.71 -0.23
C ILE A 147 -34.89 -8.53 1.05
N GLY A 148 -34.11 -8.06 2.03
CA GLY A 148 -33.97 -8.68 3.34
C GLY A 148 -34.65 -7.85 4.42
N ARG A 149 -35.47 -8.48 5.27
CA ARG A 149 -36.03 -7.89 6.49
C ARG A 149 -35.04 -8.08 7.63
N VAL A 150 -34.56 -6.97 8.18
CA VAL A 150 -33.53 -7.00 9.22
C VAL A 150 -34.10 -7.51 10.54
N LYS A 151 -33.41 -8.50 11.13
CA LYS A 151 -33.75 -9.14 12.41
C LYS A 151 -32.84 -8.67 13.53
N ALA A 152 -31.56 -8.57 13.24
CA ALA A 152 -30.54 -8.05 14.14
C ALA A 152 -29.42 -7.41 13.31
N LEU A 153 -28.74 -6.43 13.89
CA LEU A 153 -27.54 -5.85 13.31
C LEU A 153 -26.60 -5.38 14.41
N GLY A 154 -25.32 -5.26 14.08
CA GLY A 154 -24.33 -4.75 15.00
C GLY A 154 -23.10 -4.18 14.30
N VAL A 155 -22.39 -3.33 15.03
CA VAL A 155 -21.03 -2.91 14.67
C VAL A 155 -20.08 -4.04 15.05
N GLY A 156 -19.15 -4.38 14.18
CA GLY A 156 -18.15 -5.39 14.50
C GLY A 156 -17.05 -4.88 15.42
N SER A 157 -16.13 -5.77 15.80
CA SER A 157 -15.07 -5.49 16.77
C SER A 157 -13.88 -4.73 16.18
N SER A 158 -13.73 -4.73 14.85
CA SER A 158 -12.63 -4.04 14.19
C SER A 158 -12.82 -2.53 14.20
N ARG A 159 -11.72 -1.80 14.38
CA ARG A 159 -11.66 -0.34 14.25
C ARG A 159 -11.25 0.11 12.85
N GLU A 160 -10.95 -0.83 11.96
CA GLU A 160 -10.61 -0.53 10.58
C GLU A 160 -11.83 0.00 9.82
N LEU A 161 -11.56 0.88 8.84
CA LEU A 161 -12.59 1.41 7.98
C LEU A 161 -13.03 0.37 6.92
N PRO A 162 -14.27 0.46 6.40
CA PRO A 162 -14.78 -0.48 5.42
C PRO A 162 -13.93 -0.58 4.15
N LEU A 163 -13.85 -1.79 3.59
CA LEU A 163 -13.28 -2.05 2.28
C LEU A 163 -14.15 -1.41 1.20
N LEU A 164 -13.51 -0.66 0.31
CA LEU A 164 -14.14 -0.06 -0.86
C LEU A 164 -13.72 -0.78 -2.14
N PHE A 165 -14.62 -0.82 -3.11
CA PHE A 165 -14.34 -1.22 -4.48
C PHE A 165 -14.62 -0.04 -5.43
N LEU A 166 -13.60 0.35 -6.19
CA LEU A 166 -13.68 1.48 -7.13
C LEU A 166 -12.81 1.17 -8.36
N ARG A 167 -13.36 1.39 -9.56
CA ARG A 167 -12.66 1.22 -10.86
C ARG A 167 -11.95 -0.13 -11.04
N GLY A 168 -12.49 -1.20 -10.45
CA GLY A 168 -11.92 -2.54 -10.54
C GLY A 168 -10.84 -2.86 -9.50
N GLY A 169 -10.51 -1.91 -8.62
CA GLY A 169 -9.56 -2.05 -7.53
C GLY A 169 -10.21 -1.98 -6.15
N TYR A 170 -9.48 -2.44 -5.15
CA TYR A 170 -9.83 -2.31 -3.74
C TYR A 170 -9.13 -1.11 -3.12
N GLY A 171 -9.75 -0.48 -2.13
CA GLY A 171 -9.18 0.62 -1.35
C GLY A 171 -9.91 0.80 -0.01
N SER A 172 -9.60 1.88 0.70
CA SER A 172 -10.26 2.24 1.95
C SER A 172 -10.75 3.69 1.92
N PHE A 173 -11.70 3.99 2.79
CA PHE A 173 -12.10 5.37 3.06
C PHE A 173 -11.11 6.02 4.02
N THR A 174 -10.84 7.31 3.85
CA THR A 174 -10.10 8.11 4.83
C THR A 174 -10.99 9.29 5.25
N ILE A 175 -11.31 9.39 6.53
CA ILE A 175 -12.00 10.57 7.08
C ILE A 175 -10.95 11.67 7.24
N PRO A 176 -11.09 12.84 6.59
CA PRO A 176 -10.23 13.99 6.88
C PRO A 176 -10.51 14.45 8.31
N SER A 177 -9.64 14.09 9.24
CA SER A 177 -9.76 14.50 10.64
C SER A 177 -9.25 15.92 10.83
N ILE A 178 -9.99 16.75 11.59
CA ILE A 178 -9.51 18.04 12.13
C ILE A 178 -8.32 17.84 13.09
N ILE A 179 -8.19 16.64 13.66
CA ILE A 179 -6.95 16.17 14.28
C ILE A 179 -6.10 15.57 13.15
N SER A 180 -5.33 16.45 12.53
CA SER A 180 -4.46 16.23 11.38
C SER A 180 -3.63 14.92 11.48
N PRO A 181 -3.17 14.34 10.35
CA PRO A 181 -2.02 13.41 10.29
C PRO A 181 -0.74 13.93 10.99
N ALA A 182 -0.80 15.13 11.59
CA ALA A 182 0.14 15.75 12.48
C ALA A 182 0.85 14.84 13.48
N THR A 183 0.32 13.75 14.05
CA THR A 183 1.18 12.90 14.92
C THR A 183 2.27 12.18 14.13
N ALA A 184 1.91 11.64 12.95
CA ALA A 184 2.90 11.06 12.04
C ALA A 184 3.82 12.12 11.46
N LEU A 185 3.32 13.28 11.03
CA LEU A 185 4.20 14.32 10.51
C LEU A 185 5.07 14.97 11.60
N THR A 186 4.58 15.10 12.85
CA THR A 186 5.32 15.74 13.96
C THR A 186 6.58 14.97 14.31
N ARG A 187 6.57 13.63 14.30
CA ARG A 187 7.80 12.85 14.54
C ARG A 187 8.85 13.12 13.46
N HIS A 188 8.44 13.13 12.21
CA HIS A 188 9.34 13.37 11.07
C HIS A 188 9.88 14.81 11.06
N VAL A 189 9.03 15.79 11.37
CA VAL A 189 9.44 17.20 11.46
C VAL A 189 10.43 17.42 12.61
N LYS A 190 10.20 16.80 13.78
CA LYS A 190 11.14 16.86 14.90
C LYS A 190 12.48 16.21 14.56
N ALA A 191 12.45 15.05 13.92
CA ALA A 191 13.68 14.37 13.47
C ALA A 191 14.42 15.19 12.40
N ALA A 192 13.70 15.79 11.45
CA ALA A 192 14.29 16.66 10.42
C ALA A 192 14.89 17.95 11.00
N ASP A 193 14.25 18.55 12.00
CA ASP A 193 14.78 19.72 12.72
C ASP A 193 16.04 19.36 13.51
N ALA A 194 16.01 18.26 14.27
CA ALA A 194 17.16 17.74 15.00
C ALA A 194 18.32 17.35 14.06
N ALA A 195 18.03 16.86 12.86
CA ALA A 195 19.02 16.49 11.86
C ALA A 195 19.73 17.69 11.23
N ARG A 196 19.10 18.87 11.20
CA ARG A 196 19.57 20.02 10.39
C ARG A 196 21.03 20.41 10.63
N PRO A 197 21.50 20.64 11.88
CA PRO A 197 22.90 21.02 12.10
C PRO A 197 23.88 19.92 11.69
N VAL A 198 23.47 18.66 11.85
CA VAL A 198 24.29 17.48 11.54
C VAL A 198 24.44 17.30 10.03
N ILE A 199 23.34 17.42 9.27
CA ILE A 199 23.38 17.27 7.81
C ILE A 199 24.10 18.44 7.13
N GLU A 200 24.01 19.66 7.67
CA GLU A 200 24.76 20.83 7.17
C GLU A 200 26.26 20.61 7.33
N ALA A 201 26.71 20.20 8.52
CA ALA A 201 28.12 19.88 8.76
C ALA A 201 28.62 18.70 7.91
N LEU A 202 27.79 17.66 7.73
CA LEU A 202 28.13 16.50 6.91
C LEU A 202 28.25 16.87 5.43
N ALA A 203 27.30 17.64 4.91
CA ALA A 203 27.32 18.14 3.54
C ALA A 203 28.58 18.97 3.27
N ASP A 204 28.91 19.89 4.18
CA ASP A 204 30.09 20.74 4.06
C ASP A 204 31.40 19.96 4.12
N ALA A 205 31.48 18.94 4.98
CA ALA A 205 32.67 18.11 5.14
C ALA A 205 32.90 17.20 3.94
N LEU A 206 31.83 16.60 3.41
CA LEU A 206 31.93 15.61 2.33
C LEU A 206 31.84 16.22 0.93
N LYS A 207 31.38 17.48 0.80
CA LYS A 207 31.06 18.13 -0.48
C LYS A 207 30.05 17.33 -1.30
N LEU A 208 29.04 16.80 -0.61
CA LEU A 208 27.96 16.00 -1.17
C LEU A 208 26.62 16.57 -0.72
N GLU A 209 25.56 16.21 -1.44
CA GLU A 209 24.20 16.49 -1.03
C GLU A 209 23.80 15.51 0.08
N VAL A 210 23.16 16.04 1.13
CA VAL A 210 22.59 15.23 2.21
C VAL A 210 21.10 15.49 2.28
N LEU A 211 20.30 14.44 2.12
CA LEU A 211 18.85 14.49 2.20
C LEU A 211 18.36 13.79 3.46
N VAL A 212 17.30 14.32 4.05
CA VAL A 212 16.52 13.64 5.07
C VAL A 212 15.15 13.34 4.49
N SER A 213 14.75 12.08 4.53
CA SER A 213 13.40 11.66 4.13
C SER A 213 12.66 11.01 5.30
N GLY A 214 11.34 10.91 5.19
CA GLY A 214 10.48 10.19 6.13
C GLY A 214 9.30 9.52 5.43
N VAL A 215 8.63 8.58 6.09
CA VAL A 215 7.44 7.89 5.53
C VAL A 215 6.16 8.53 6.04
N VAL A 216 5.39 9.10 5.13
CA VAL A 216 4.03 9.59 5.39
C VAL A 216 3.07 8.68 4.63
N ASP A 217 2.25 7.94 5.35
CA ASP A 217 1.39 6.88 4.82
C ASP A 217 2.20 5.84 4.00
N ASP A 218 1.95 5.72 2.69
CA ASP A 218 2.68 4.83 1.77
C ASP A 218 3.65 5.60 0.85
N SER A 219 4.06 6.80 1.25
CA SER A 219 4.97 7.64 0.48
C SER A 219 6.19 8.04 1.29
N VAL A 220 7.36 7.93 0.67
CA VAL A 220 8.59 8.53 1.17
C VAL A 220 8.60 9.99 0.72
N VAL A 221 8.82 10.91 1.65
CA VAL A 221 8.86 12.35 1.40
C VAL A 221 10.20 12.91 1.83
N VAL A 222 10.85 13.71 0.99
CA VAL A 222 12.07 14.45 1.35
C VAL A 222 11.69 15.67 2.18
N LEU A 223 12.16 15.70 3.43
CA LEU A 223 11.75 16.67 4.45
C LEU A 223 12.71 17.87 4.53
N THR A 224 14.00 17.62 4.36
CA THR A 224 15.04 18.65 4.38
C THR A 224 16.27 18.20 3.58
N ALA A 225 17.06 19.14 3.10
CA ALA A 225 18.26 18.90 2.32
C ALA A 225 19.37 19.90 2.69
N ALA A 226 20.63 19.48 2.58
CA ALA A 226 21.82 20.32 2.74
C ALA A 226 22.86 20.02 1.65
N GLY A 227 23.70 20.99 1.28
CA GLY A 227 24.75 20.81 0.27
C GLY A 227 24.27 20.68 -1.17
N VAL A 228 23.01 21.05 -1.47
CA VAL A 228 22.40 20.89 -2.81
C VAL A 228 23.22 21.64 -3.88
N ASP A 229 23.71 22.84 -3.55
CA ASP A 229 24.57 23.65 -4.45
C ASP A 229 25.95 23.03 -4.70
N SER A 230 26.35 22.04 -3.89
CA SER A 230 27.65 21.36 -3.96
C SER A 230 27.60 20.04 -4.75
N SER A 231 26.42 19.53 -5.10
CA SER A 231 26.27 18.28 -5.85
C SER A 231 26.63 18.45 -7.33
N PRO A 232 27.28 17.46 -7.97
CA PRO A 232 27.46 17.46 -9.42
C PRO A 232 26.10 17.61 -10.12
N GLY A 233 25.90 18.69 -10.88
CA GLY A 233 24.68 18.94 -11.65
C GLY A 233 23.73 20.02 -11.12
N GLY A 234 23.90 20.52 -9.89
CA GLY A 234 23.18 21.69 -9.35
C GLY A 234 21.65 21.67 -9.57
N SER A 235 20.95 20.78 -8.89
CA SER A 235 19.47 20.75 -8.89
C SER A 235 18.89 21.76 -7.88
N PRO A 236 17.65 22.24 -8.05
CA PRO A 236 16.95 22.97 -6.99
C PRO A 236 16.66 22.05 -5.80
N SER A 237 16.30 22.64 -4.66
CA SER A 237 15.97 21.92 -3.44
C SER A 237 15.02 20.75 -3.70
N ARG A 238 15.40 19.56 -3.22
CA ARG A 238 14.58 18.34 -3.28
C ARG A 238 13.50 18.27 -2.20
N VAL A 239 13.34 19.29 -1.37
CA VAL A 239 12.36 19.27 -0.28
C VAL A 239 10.94 19.24 -0.85
N GLY A 240 10.09 18.35 -0.32
CA GLY A 240 8.70 18.15 -0.77
C GLY A 240 8.52 17.10 -1.86
N VAL A 241 9.61 16.63 -2.46
CA VAL A 241 9.62 15.44 -3.33
C VAL A 241 9.01 14.24 -2.59
N SER A 242 8.15 13.49 -3.29
CA SER A 242 7.62 12.23 -2.76
C SER A 242 7.53 11.11 -3.78
N PHE A 243 7.73 9.86 -3.34
CA PHE A 243 7.57 8.65 -4.15
C PHE A 243 7.00 7.51 -3.30
N GLY A 244 6.43 6.49 -3.96
CA GLY A 244 5.79 5.37 -3.26
C GLY A 244 6.77 4.49 -2.48
N LEU A 245 6.37 4.06 -1.30
CA LEU A 245 7.08 3.03 -0.52
C LEU A 245 6.70 1.64 -1.06
N ALA A 246 7.54 1.11 -1.95
CA ALA A 246 7.32 -0.15 -2.64
C ALA A 246 8.65 -0.77 -3.08
N ALA A 247 8.77 -2.09 -3.11
CA ALA A 247 10.02 -2.75 -3.50
C ALA A 247 10.45 -2.38 -4.93
N PRO A 248 11.75 -2.13 -5.21
CA PRO A 248 12.92 -2.14 -4.30
C PRO A 248 13.22 -0.76 -3.66
N LEU A 249 12.25 0.15 -3.64
CA LEU A 249 12.45 1.52 -3.17
C LEU A 249 12.38 1.62 -1.64
N ALA A 250 13.37 2.30 -1.08
CA ALA A 250 13.47 2.66 0.34
C ALA A 250 13.39 1.47 1.33
N PRO A 251 14.21 0.42 1.15
CA PRO A 251 14.17 -0.80 1.98
C PRO A 251 14.44 -0.54 3.48
N LEU A 252 15.17 0.53 3.82
CA LEU A 252 15.48 0.89 5.21
C LEU A 252 14.23 1.08 6.09
N TYR A 253 13.13 1.61 5.56
CA TYR A 253 11.90 1.78 6.35
C TYR A 253 11.18 0.47 6.66
N VAL A 254 11.56 -0.61 5.98
CA VAL A 254 10.85 -1.90 6.02
C VAL A 254 11.68 -2.96 6.72
N ALA A 255 13.01 -2.84 6.66
CA ALA A 255 13.96 -3.82 7.20
C ALA A 255 13.70 -4.21 8.67
N TRP A 256 13.13 -3.33 9.51
CA TRP A 256 12.83 -3.66 10.92
C TRP A 256 11.34 -3.53 11.29
N ALA A 257 10.46 -3.42 10.30
CA ALA A 257 9.03 -3.16 10.48
C ALA A 257 8.17 -4.44 10.61
N GLY A 258 8.78 -5.62 10.43
CA GLY A 258 8.13 -6.93 10.57
C GLY A 258 7.42 -7.43 9.31
N GLU A 259 7.03 -8.71 9.33
CA GLU A 259 6.58 -9.46 8.14
C GLU A 259 5.39 -8.82 7.41
N ALA A 260 4.45 -8.21 8.15
CA ALA A 260 3.29 -7.55 7.55
C ALA A 260 3.70 -6.33 6.71
N ALA A 261 4.68 -5.55 7.16
CA ALA A 261 5.21 -4.40 6.43
C ALA A 261 6.00 -4.85 5.20
N GLU A 262 6.80 -5.91 5.31
CA GLU A 262 7.53 -6.52 4.19
C GLU A 262 6.59 -6.97 3.08
N LYS A 263 5.54 -7.71 3.46
CA LYS A 263 4.53 -8.18 2.51
C LYS A 263 3.84 -7.00 1.81
N ARG A 264 3.46 -5.96 2.55
CA ARG A 264 2.83 -4.76 1.98
C ARG A 264 3.76 -4.03 1.01
N TRP A 265 5.04 -3.91 1.36
CA TRP A 265 6.06 -3.27 0.51
C TRP A 265 6.26 -4.00 -0.82
N ILE A 266 6.28 -5.34 -0.81
CA ILE A 266 6.34 -6.17 -2.02
C ILE A 266 5.04 -6.08 -2.81
N ASP A 267 3.88 -6.14 -2.16
CA ASP A 267 2.58 -6.05 -2.82
C ASP A 267 2.37 -4.68 -3.52
N ASN A 268 2.85 -3.59 -2.90
CA ASN A 268 2.78 -2.23 -3.44
C ASN A 268 3.61 -2.07 -4.71
N ALA A 269 4.64 -2.90 -4.92
CA ALA A 269 5.47 -2.85 -6.12
C ALA A 269 4.65 -3.01 -7.40
N ARG A 270 3.57 -3.81 -7.38
CA ARG A 270 2.67 -4.02 -8.54
C ARG A 270 2.10 -2.72 -9.12
N VAL A 271 1.92 -1.71 -8.27
CA VAL A 271 1.33 -0.42 -8.66
C VAL A 271 2.40 0.57 -9.14
N VAL A 272 3.63 0.44 -8.62
CA VAL A 272 4.72 1.41 -8.82
C VAL A 272 5.72 0.93 -9.87
N VAL A 273 6.20 -0.31 -9.74
CA VAL A 273 7.25 -0.89 -10.57
C VAL A 273 6.87 -2.22 -11.24
N GLY A 274 5.66 -2.76 -11.05
CA GLY A 274 5.25 -4.06 -11.61
C GLY A 274 5.56 -5.26 -10.69
N GLU A 275 5.74 -6.46 -11.25
CA GLU A 275 6.07 -7.64 -10.44
C GLU A 275 7.55 -7.66 -10.07
N VAL A 276 7.82 -7.76 -8.77
CA VAL A 276 9.17 -7.89 -8.18
C VAL A 276 9.32 -9.31 -7.64
N ASP A 277 10.50 -9.91 -7.79
CA ASP A 277 10.82 -11.20 -7.17
C ASP A 277 10.92 -11.03 -5.65
N ALA A 278 9.99 -11.66 -4.92
CA ALA A 278 9.96 -11.60 -3.46
C ALA A 278 11.27 -12.12 -2.83
N THR A 279 11.94 -13.09 -3.46
CA THR A 279 13.21 -13.64 -2.98
C THR A 279 14.31 -12.58 -3.00
N LEU A 280 14.38 -11.79 -4.07
CA LEU A 280 15.34 -10.69 -4.19
C LEU A 280 15.01 -9.56 -3.22
N ALA A 281 13.73 -9.21 -3.07
CA ALA A 281 13.28 -8.20 -2.13
C ALA A 281 13.62 -8.58 -0.67
N HIS A 282 13.40 -9.83 -0.27
CA HIS A 282 13.79 -10.30 1.07
C HIS A 282 15.31 -10.33 1.25
N ALA A 283 16.08 -10.76 0.23
CA ALA A 283 17.55 -10.72 0.28
C ALA A 283 18.09 -9.28 0.46
N GLU A 284 17.44 -8.28 -0.14
CA GLU A 284 17.75 -6.87 0.07
C GLU A 284 17.52 -6.44 1.52
N LEU A 285 16.38 -6.82 2.12
CA LEU A 285 16.11 -6.52 3.53
C LEU A 285 17.10 -7.22 4.47
N GLU A 286 17.47 -8.48 4.19
CA GLU A 286 18.49 -9.20 4.95
C GLU A 286 19.86 -8.53 4.89
N GLN A 287 20.28 -8.09 3.70
CA GLN A 287 21.55 -7.36 3.55
C GLN A 287 21.51 -6.03 4.30
N VAL A 288 20.42 -5.27 4.19
CA VAL A 288 20.25 -4.00 4.91
C VAL A 288 20.30 -4.20 6.42
N ARG A 289 19.71 -5.27 6.95
CA ARG A 289 19.81 -5.62 8.38
C ARG A 289 21.24 -5.94 8.80
N SER A 290 21.96 -6.71 7.97
CA SER A 290 23.34 -7.12 8.23
C SER A 290 24.31 -5.93 8.20
N LEU A 291 24.19 -5.07 7.20
CA LEU A 291 25.06 -3.91 7.02
C LEU A 291 24.69 -2.73 7.91
N GLY A 292 23.40 -2.56 8.22
CA GLY A 292 22.86 -1.39 8.93
C GLY A 292 22.76 -0.12 8.07
N TYR A 293 22.97 -0.23 6.75
CA TYR A 293 22.83 0.84 5.76
C TYR A 293 22.43 0.24 4.41
N ALA A 294 22.04 1.08 3.45
CA ALA A 294 21.75 0.66 2.08
C ALA A 294 22.63 1.42 1.07
N VAL A 295 22.88 0.80 -0.08
CA VAL A 295 23.63 1.38 -1.19
C VAL A 295 22.72 1.43 -2.41
N SER A 296 22.76 2.53 -3.15
CA SER A 296 22.20 2.60 -4.49
C SER A 296 23.31 2.61 -5.52
N VAL A 297 23.14 1.77 -6.54
CA VAL A 297 24.01 1.69 -7.72
C VAL A 297 23.24 2.09 -8.98
N ASP A 298 23.94 2.09 -10.12
CA ASP A 298 23.46 2.44 -11.45
C ASP A 298 23.21 3.95 -11.67
N VAL A 299 24.18 4.59 -12.33
CA VAL A 299 24.17 6.01 -12.68
C VAL A 299 23.04 6.35 -13.65
N GLY A 300 22.69 5.44 -14.57
CA GLY A 300 21.62 5.65 -15.53
C GLY A 300 20.25 5.66 -14.86
N ALA A 301 19.99 4.66 -14.01
CA ALA A 301 18.77 4.58 -13.22
C ALA A 301 18.63 5.77 -12.25
N ALA A 302 19.71 6.17 -11.59
CA ALA A 302 19.70 7.32 -10.68
C ALA A 302 19.37 8.64 -11.40
N ALA A 303 20.00 8.91 -12.55
CA ALA A 303 19.76 10.13 -13.33
C ALA A 303 18.33 10.20 -13.89
N GLU A 304 17.69 9.06 -14.15
CA GLU A 304 16.30 9.02 -14.61
C GLU A 304 15.28 9.14 -13.48
N PHE A 305 15.54 8.51 -12.34
CA PHE A 305 14.77 8.71 -11.11
C PHE A 305 14.77 10.20 -10.70
N GLU A 306 15.94 10.84 -10.76
CA GLU A 306 16.07 12.28 -10.49
C GLU A 306 15.21 13.16 -11.42
N ARG A 307 15.16 12.85 -12.72
CA ARG A 307 14.37 13.62 -13.70
C ARG A 307 12.86 13.56 -13.43
N ILE A 308 12.35 12.42 -12.97
CA ILE A 308 10.91 12.22 -12.73
C ILE A 308 10.46 12.84 -11.43
N VAL A 309 11.25 12.65 -10.38
CA VAL A 309 10.94 13.09 -9.03
C VAL A 309 10.92 14.63 -8.95
N TYR A 310 11.60 15.30 -9.88
CA TYR A 310 11.62 16.74 -10.03
C TYR A 310 10.38 17.34 -10.76
N VAL A 311 9.42 16.55 -11.25
CA VAL A 311 8.19 17.10 -11.84
C VAL A 311 7.30 17.67 -10.72
N PRO A 312 7.16 19.00 -10.60
CA PRO A 312 6.32 19.60 -9.56
C PRO A 312 4.87 19.37 -9.99
N SER A 313 4.20 18.41 -9.37
CA SER A 313 2.78 18.19 -9.60
C SER A 313 2.02 18.71 -8.38
N ASP A 314 1.47 19.91 -8.52
CA ASP A 314 0.34 20.32 -7.67
C ASP A 314 -0.97 19.63 -8.11
N THR A 315 -1.03 18.94 -9.27
CA THR A 315 -2.31 18.39 -9.79
C THR A 315 -2.26 17.17 -10.74
N ALA A 316 -1.13 16.50 -11.00
CA ALA A 316 -1.12 15.30 -11.87
C ALA A 316 -0.04 14.28 -11.49
N ALA A 317 -0.44 13.02 -11.22
CA ALA A 317 0.51 11.92 -10.97
C ALA A 317 1.62 11.91 -12.05
N PRO A 318 2.91 11.87 -11.67
CA PRO A 318 4.01 11.87 -12.63
C PRO A 318 3.89 10.69 -13.61
N ASP A 319 4.17 10.92 -14.89
CA ASP A 319 4.17 9.86 -15.91
C ASP A 319 5.40 8.97 -15.74
N LEU A 320 5.20 7.81 -15.13
CA LEU A 320 6.26 6.82 -14.85
C LEU A 320 6.55 5.88 -16.03
N SER A 321 5.86 6.03 -17.17
CA SER A 321 5.90 5.03 -18.25
C SER A 321 7.28 4.82 -18.89
N GLY A 322 8.15 5.84 -18.89
CA GLY A 322 9.53 5.75 -19.40
C GLY A 322 10.52 5.07 -18.45
N VAL A 323 10.27 5.15 -17.14
CA VAL A 323 11.19 4.69 -16.07
C VAL A 323 10.80 3.33 -15.51
N LEU A 324 9.52 2.98 -15.61
CA LEU A 324 9.02 1.68 -15.21
C LEU A 324 9.88 0.52 -15.77
N PRO A 325 10.32 0.51 -17.05
CA PRO A 325 11.20 -0.55 -17.56
C PRO A 325 12.58 -0.60 -16.89
N LEU A 326 13.16 0.53 -16.50
CA LEU A 326 14.47 0.60 -15.85
C LEU A 326 14.40 0.26 -14.36
N LEU A 327 13.33 0.67 -13.68
CA LEU A 327 13.07 0.23 -12.30
C LEU A 327 12.73 -1.26 -12.25
N ILE A 328 12.01 -1.78 -13.24
CA ILE A 328 11.80 -3.23 -13.45
C ILE A 328 13.14 -3.91 -13.70
N GLU A 329 13.96 -3.39 -14.62
CA GLU A 329 15.26 -3.96 -14.94
C GLU A 329 16.15 -3.98 -13.70
N ARG A 330 16.22 -2.90 -12.91
CA ARG A 330 16.92 -2.86 -11.62
C ARG A 330 16.36 -3.89 -10.64
N ALA A 331 15.05 -3.93 -10.45
CA ALA A 331 14.39 -4.89 -9.56
C ALA A 331 14.56 -6.35 -10.01
N ALA A 332 14.79 -6.59 -11.31
CA ALA A 332 14.95 -7.91 -11.90
C ALA A 332 16.42 -8.34 -12.06
N SER A 333 17.38 -7.41 -12.07
CA SER A 333 18.78 -7.68 -12.45
C SER A 333 19.80 -7.43 -11.34
N SER A 334 19.45 -6.72 -10.27
CA SER A 334 20.39 -6.35 -9.22
C SER A 334 20.04 -7.02 -7.91
N GLY A 335 20.93 -7.91 -7.45
CA GLY A 335 20.96 -8.33 -6.06
C GLY A 335 21.32 -7.14 -5.15
N PRO A 336 21.38 -7.37 -3.83
CA PRO A 336 21.50 -6.28 -2.89
C PRO A 336 22.89 -5.63 -3.00
N ALA A 337 22.90 -4.31 -3.23
CA ALA A 337 24.11 -3.57 -3.58
C ALA A 337 25.03 -3.37 -2.37
N ALA A 338 26.32 -3.62 -2.56
CA ALA A 338 27.33 -3.47 -1.53
C ALA A 338 28.50 -2.59 -2.04
N LEU A 339 29.31 -2.11 -1.10
CA LEU A 339 30.45 -1.23 -1.40
C LEU A 339 31.63 -2.00 -2.01
N ASP A 340 31.67 -3.32 -1.91
CA ASP A 340 32.75 -4.17 -2.44
C ASP A 340 32.85 -4.10 -3.98
N ASP A 341 31.76 -3.72 -4.67
CA ASP A 341 31.77 -3.23 -6.04
C ASP A 341 31.51 -1.71 -6.09
N PRO A 342 32.55 -0.87 -6.00
CA PRO A 342 32.39 0.58 -5.95
C PRO A 342 31.91 1.19 -7.28
N ALA A 343 31.97 0.42 -8.38
CA ALA A 343 31.58 0.89 -9.69
C ALA A 343 30.07 1.18 -9.75
N GLY A 344 29.71 2.38 -10.17
CA GLY A 344 28.32 2.77 -10.33
C GLY A 344 27.57 3.10 -9.04
N VAL A 345 28.23 3.20 -7.87
CA VAL A 345 27.61 3.71 -6.64
C VAL A 345 27.17 5.17 -6.83
N THR A 346 25.89 5.45 -6.55
CA THR A 346 25.26 6.77 -6.76
C THR A 346 24.81 7.42 -5.46
N SER A 347 24.42 6.63 -4.45
CA SER A 347 24.05 7.14 -3.13
C SER A 347 24.24 6.11 -2.01
N LEU A 348 24.40 6.62 -0.79
CA LEU A 348 24.47 5.84 0.45
C LEU A 348 23.36 6.28 1.39
N HIS A 349 22.73 5.33 2.08
CA HIS A 349 21.57 5.60 2.92
C HIS A 349 21.75 5.02 4.31
N ALA A 350 21.43 5.79 5.35
CA ALA A 350 21.49 5.34 6.74
C ALA A 350 20.17 5.58 7.49
N PRO A 351 19.72 4.63 8.33
CA PRO A 351 18.52 4.78 9.14
C PRO A 351 18.80 5.61 10.40
N VAL A 352 17.85 6.48 10.75
CA VAL A 352 17.74 7.09 12.08
C VAL A 352 16.57 6.43 12.79
N PHE A 353 16.79 5.90 13.99
CA PHE A 353 15.78 5.13 14.71
C PHE A 353 15.01 5.98 15.71
N ASP A 354 13.73 5.68 15.91
CA ASP A 354 12.92 6.23 17.01
C ASP A 354 13.03 5.39 18.28
N SER A 355 12.32 5.80 19.33
CA SER A 355 12.31 5.13 20.63
C SER A 355 11.72 3.72 20.62
N GLU A 356 10.96 3.37 19.57
CA GLU A 356 10.36 2.05 19.38
C GLU A 356 11.27 1.12 18.54
N GLY A 357 12.43 1.61 18.11
CA GLY A 357 13.37 0.90 17.25
C GLY A 357 12.92 0.79 15.79
N GLN A 358 11.98 1.63 15.39
CA GLN A 358 11.57 1.79 14.00
C GLN A 358 12.36 2.92 13.33
N VAL A 359 12.42 2.92 12.00
CA VAL A 359 13.13 3.98 11.26
C VAL A 359 12.27 5.23 11.21
N ALA A 360 12.70 6.27 11.94
CA ALA A 360 12.03 7.56 12.02
C ALA A 360 12.23 8.36 10.72
N VAL A 361 13.47 8.45 10.26
CA VAL A 361 13.89 9.12 9.02
C VAL A 361 15.09 8.39 8.45
N THR A 362 15.39 8.60 7.17
CA THR A 362 16.65 8.16 6.57
C THR A 362 17.49 9.36 6.15
N LEU A 363 18.80 9.22 6.33
CA LEU A 363 19.79 10.12 5.73
C LEU A 363 20.25 9.53 4.41
N THR A 364 20.33 10.34 3.36
CA THR A 364 20.88 9.95 2.06
C THR A 364 22.04 10.86 1.70
N LEU A 365 23.23 10.30 1.52
CA LEU A 365 24.33 10.94 0.80
C LEU A 365 24.12 10.73 -0.69
N ASN A 366 24.04 11.82 -1.44
CA ASN A 366 23.79 11.81 -2.87
C ASN A 366 24.87 12.61 -3.62
N GLY A 367 25.00 12.34 -4.92
CA GLY A 367 25.92 13.04 -5.81
C GLY A 367 27.22 12.30 -6.10
N PHE A 368 27.28 10.98 -5.87
CA PHE A 368 28.45 10.20 -6.29
C PHE A 368 28.47 10.03 -7.81
N PRO A 369 29.61 10.27 -8.48
CA PRO A 369 29.74 10.15 -9.94
C PRO A 369 29.77 8.70 -10.47
N GLY A 370 29.70 7.67 -9.61
CA GLY A 370 29.78 6.27 -10.00
C GLY A 370 31.20 5.76 -10.30
N ASN A 371 32.24 6.56 -10.03
CA ASN A 371 33.65 6.20 -10.21
C ASN A 371 34.52 6.51 -8.97
N GLU A 372 33.88 6.63 -7.80
CA GLU A 372 34.55 6.88 -6.54
C GLU A 372 35.43 5.71 -6.10
N SER A 373 36.51 6.01 -5.37
CA SER A 373 37.34 4.97 -4.78
C SER A 373 36.62 4.28 -3.62
N LEU A 374 36.89 2.99 -3.41
CA LEU A 374 36.35 2.24 -2.26
C LEU A 374 36.64 2.95 -0.93
N THR A 375 37.87 3.40 -0.72
CA THR A 375 38.27 4.12 0.49
C THR A 375 37.42 5.37 0.72
N ARG A 376 37.15 6.14 -0.33
CA ARG A 376 36.30 7.34 -0.23
C ARG A 376 34.86 6.99 0.12
N LEU A 377 34.31 5.92 -0.47
CA LEU A 377 32.96 5.46 -0.16
C LEU A 377 32.84 4.95 1.28
N GLU A 378 33.86 4.26 1.79
CA GLU A 378 33.93 3.82 3.20
C GLU A 378 33.99 4.99 4.18
N GLU A 379 34.81 6.01 3.89
CA GLU A 379 34.86 7.25 4.69
C GLU A 379 33.49 7.97 4.74
N CYS A 380 32.82 8.05 3.58
CA CYS A 380 31.48 8.62 3.46
C CYS A 380 30.45 7.80 4.25
N ARG A 381 30.48 6.47 4.12
CA ARG A 381 29.62 5.55 4.89
C ARG A 381 29.80 5.74 6.38
N ASP A 382 31.04 5.76 6.87
CA ASP A 382 31.33 5.85 8.30
C ASP A 382 30.87 7.21 8.86
N SER A 383 31.08 8.28 8.10
CA SER A 383 30.60 9.63 8.44
C SER A 383 29.06 9.69 8.48
N LEU A 384 28.40 9.08 7.49
CA LEU A 384 26.93 9.00 7.40
C LEU A 384 26.34 8.22 8.58
N LEU A 385 26.90 7.05 8.90
CA LEU A 385 26.47 6.23 10.05
C LEU A 385 26.74 6.92 11.39
N GLY A 386 27.82 7.69 11.49
CA GLY A 386 28.09 8.55 12.66
C GLY A 386 27.03 9.63 12.83
N ALA A 387 26.67 10.31 11.74
CA ALA A 387 25.61 11.32 11.72
C ALA A 387 24.23 10.71 12.09
N ALA A 388 23.88 9.56 11.52
CA ALA A 388 22.62 8.88 11.80
C ALA A 388 22.50 8.45 13.27
N ARG A 389 23.59 7.95 13.87
CA ARG A 389 23.65 7.64 15.32
C ARG A 389 23.48 8.89 16.17
N SER A 390 24.19 9.97 15.86
CA SER A 390 24.07 11.25 16.59
C SER A 390 22.63 11.78 16.60
N ILE A 391 21.93 11.69 15.45
CA ILE A 391 20.52 12.10 15.36
C ILE A 391 19.61 11.14 16.10
N THR A 392 19.85 9.82 16.00
CA THR A 392 19.12 8.80 16.77
C THR A 392 19.19 9.11 18.26
N ASP A 393 20.39 9.37 18.80
CA ASP A 393 20.58 9.73 20.20
C ASP A 393 19.85 11.04 20.55
N ALA A 394 19.92 12.06 19.69
CA ALA A 394 19.28 13.36 19.90
C ALA A 394 17.74 13.29 19.99
N ILE A 395 17.13 12.33 19.28
CA ILE A 395 15.68 12.11 19.31
C ILE A 395 15.25 11.04 20.34
N GLY A 396 16.18 10.50 21.11
CA GLY A 396 15.90 9.45 22.11
C GLY A 396 15.60 8.08 21.49
N GLY A 397 16.17 7.81 20.32
CA GLY A 397 15.97 6.58 19.58
C GLY A 397 16.70 5.37 20.16
N ASN A 398 16.23 4.18 19.80
CA ASN A 398 16.80 2.92 20.25
C ASN A 398 16.99 1.96 19.06
N PRO A 399 18.19 1.91 18.44
CA PRO A 399 18.41 1.05 17.29
C PRO A 399 18.19 -0.43 17.63
N PRO A 400 17.65 -1.24 16.70
CA PRO A 400 17.51 -2.67 16.90
C PRO A 400 18.89 -3.31 17.11
N PRO A 401 18.99 -4.38 17.92
CA PRO A 401 20.24 -5.08 18.14
C PRO A 401 20.79 -5.58 16.80
N GLN A 402 22.07 -5.32 16.54
CA GLN A 402 22.73 -5.85 15.35
C GLN A 402 22.80 -7.37 15.46
N THR A 403 22.25 -8.07 14.46
CA THR A 403 22.41 -9.51 14.33
C THR A 403 23.88 -9.80 14.03
N PRO A 404 24.56 -10.69 14.78
CA PRO A 404 25.99 -10.92 14.68
C PRO A 404 26.46 -11.53 13.35
#